data_AF-C4Y6N8-F1
#
_entry.id   AF-C4Y6N8-F1
#
_cell.length_a   1.000
_cell.length_b   1.000
_cell.length_c   1.000
_cell.angle_alpha   90.00
_cell.angle_beta   90.00
_cell.angle_gamma   90.00
#
_symmetry.space_group_name_H-M   'P 1'
#
loop_
_entity.id
_entity.type
_entity.pdbx_description
1 polymer ?
#
loop_
_entity_poly.entity_id
_entity_poly.type
_entity_poly.pdbx_seq_one_letter_code
_entity_poly.pdbx_strand_id
1 'polypeptide(L)'
;METVQTHHDGTKRRKISTGSHTFKKGNITLLRIWNFTTYSYGEFKLSPTLNMIIGPNGTGKSTFVAAVCLGLGGRVDLIKRKNMDSMIKSGEKECRIEITLKDEEGSPDVVIERISHLKSVRSTWRINGESTDVMSVRQTVRSLNIQLDNLCHFLPQERVAEFASLAPEKLLLETERTIGDSSLLQQHQLLIELDEKWVEVSKKAESLEETVKDLEADVEKFEQEAQKYQEYEVKSKEIHSHRKLLPYAKLQDVKEQMKHLKEVRDRAKQELQEFSTNSKPLATHKKVAENSMKKIDASLKALKETIASLTKNTEDVSAKATKCLEEIEEMKNEIESLQSRTENQKRELQKAIHEKEEMSRKVNKLDVVDEDEISSLSARREAKHEEKSKVEETYDAIKFEMNSEKRQLEACESSYREVLRKFQK
;
A
#
# COMPACT_ATOMS: atom_id res chain seq x y z
N MET A 1 67.94 8.02 89.24
CA MET A 1 69.02 7.34 88.50
C MET A 1 68.42 6.77 87.24
N GLU A 2 68.71 7.35 86.08
CA GLU A 2 68.23 6.85 84.79
C GLU A 2 69.45 6.53 83.93
N THR A 3 69.62 5.26 83.58
CA THR A 3 70.77 4.79 82.80
C THR A 3 70.49 4.92 81.31
N VAL A 4 71.07 5.94 80.69
CA VAL A 4 71.03 6.15 79.23
C VAL A 4 71.75 5.00 78.53
N GLN A 5 71.03 4.25 77.68
CA GLN A 5 71.64 3.25 76.80
C GLN A 5 72.21 3.93 75.55
N THR A 6 73.52 3.87 75.36
CA THR A 6 74.23 4.41 74.20
C THR A 6 74.36 3.35 73.10
N HIS A 7 73.48 3.41 72.09
CA HIS A 7 73.65 2.58 70.90
C HIS A 7 74.91 3.00 70.11
N HIS A 8 75.86 2.07 69.98
CA HIS A 8 77.12 2.29 69.27
C HIS A 8 76.98 1.81 67.81
N ASP A 9 76.72 2.73 66.88
CA ASP A 9 76.44 2.38 65.49
C ASP A 9 77.73 2.00 64.72
N GLY A 10 77.96 0.69 64.60
CA GLY A 10 79.12 0.11 63.94
C GLY A 10 79.03 0.22 62.41
N THR A 11 79.48 1.35 61.86
CA THR A 11 79.49 1.63 60.41
C THR A 11 80.23 0.56 59.58
N LYS A 12 79.48 -0.41 59.06
CA LYS A 12 79.97 -1.49 58.18
C LYS A 12 80.43 -0.92 56.83
N ARG A 13 81.68 -0.46 56.75
CA ARG A 13 82.35 -0.17 55.47
C ARG A 13 82.27 -1.40 54.57
N ARG A 14 81.51 -1.31 53.47
CA ARG A 14 81.52 -2.33 52.40
C ARG A 14 82.96 -2.50 51.92
N LYS A 15 83.54 -3.70 52.09
CA LYS A 15 84.74 -4.08 51.34
C LYS A 15 84.35 -4.12 49.86
N ILE A 16 84.86 -3.17 49.09
CA ILE A 16 84.82 -3.25 47.63
C ILE A 16 85.62 -4.49 47.24
N SER A 17 85.01 -5.40 46.48
CA SER A 17 85.72 -6.58 45.98
C SER A 17 86.79 -6.13 44.99
N THR A 18 88.02 -6.63 45.19
CA THR A 18 89.12 -6.51 44.23
C THR A 18 88.88 -7.47 43.06
N GLY A 19 87.79 -7.25 42.33
CA GLY A 19 87.58 -7.88 41.02
C GLY A 19 88.68 -7.41 40.06
N SER A 20 89.10 -8.28 39.14
CA SER A 20 90.18 -7.99 38.20
C SER A 20 89.94 -6.67 37.47
N HIS A 21 90.84 -5.69 37.65
CA HIS A 21 90.78 -4.40 36.97
C HIS A 21 91.42 -4.50 35.58
N THR A 22 90.91 -5.42 34.75
CA THR A 22 91.26 -5.50 33.33
C THR A 22 90.42 -4.54 32.49
N PHE A 23 91.02 -4.01 31.43
CA PHE A 23 90.29 -3.24 30.43
C PHE A 23 89.48 -4.19 29.54
N LYS A 24 88.23 -3.82 29.24
CA LYS A 24 87.38 -4.53 28.28
C LYS A 24 87.59 -4.00 26.87
N LYS A 25 87.19 -4.78 25.87
CA LYS A 25 87.09 -4.33 24.47
C LYS A 25 86.34 -3.00 24.38
N GLY A 26 86.91 -2.02 23.68
CA GLY A 26 86.37 -0.67 23.52
C GLY A 26 86.73 0.33 24.64
N ASN A 27 87.31 -0.11 25.76
CA ASN A 27 87.80 0.84 26.78
C ASN A 27 88.96 1.68 26.23
N ILE A 28 88.88 3.00 26.37
CA ILE A 28 90.03 3.89 26.15
C ILE A 28 91.06 3.63 27.27
N THR A 29 92.29 3.27 26.91
CA THR A 29 93.40 3.07 27.86
C THR A 29 94.25 4.33 28.00
N LEU A 30 94.46 5.04 26.89
CA LEU A 30 95.31 6.22 26.77
C LEU A 30 94.70 7.24 25.82
N LEU A 31 94.77 8.51 26.19
CA LEU A 31 94.52 9.65 25.31
C LEU A 31 95.73 10.58 25.35
N ARG A 32 96.34 10.87 24.20
CA ARG A 32 97.32 11.94 24.03
C ARG A 32 96.78 13.05 23.14
N ILE A 33 97.15 14.27 23.47
CA ILE A 33 96.67 15.49 22.81
C ILE A 33 97.84 16.45 22.64
N TRP A 34 98.00 17.02 21.44
CA TRP A 34 98.94 18.10 21.14
C TRP A 34 98.21 19.28 20.50
N ASN A 35 98.54 20.50 20.93
CA ASN A 35 98.13 21.77 20.35
C ASN A 35 96.62 21.91 20.08
N PHE A 36 95.80 21.44 21.03
CA PHE A 36 94.35 21.35 20.91
C PHE A 36 93.66 22.23 21.96
N THR A 37 93.08 23.33 21.48
CA THR A 37 92.36 24.35 22.28
C THR A 37 93.19 24.88 23.45
N THR A 38 93.04 24.33 24.66
CA THR A 38 93.79 24.71 25.87
C THR A 38 95.14 24.01 25.97
N TYR A 39 95.24 22.76 25.55
CA TYR A 39 96.40 21.90 25.76
C TYR A 39 97.48 22.14 24.68
N SER A 40 98.72 22.44 25.10
CA SER A 40 99.89 22.29 24.21
C SER A 40 100.31 20.83 24.14
N TYR A 41 100.36 20.16 25.29
CA TYR A 41 100.47 18.71 25.41
C TYR A 41 99.60 18.23 26.58
N GLY A 42 99.09 17.00 26.49
CA GLY A 42 98.43 16.31 27.59
C GLY A 42 98.41 14.80 27.33
N GLU A 43 98.80 14.01 28.33
CA GLU A 43 98.68 12.54 28.33
C GLU A 43 97.76 12.13 29.48
N PHE A 44 96.71 11.39 29.16
CA PHE A 44 95.70 10.91 30.09
C PHE A 44 95.66 9.39 30.06
N LYS A 45 96.19 8.76 31.10
CA LYS A 45 96.05 7.31 31.35
C LYS A 45 94.76 7.09 32.12
N LEU A 46 93.89 6.24 31.59
CA LEU A 46 92.55 6.02 32.14
C LEU A 46 92.48 4.70 32.93
N SER A 47 91.54 4.65 33.88
CA SER A 47 91.15 3.45 34.62
C SER A 47 90.13 2.63 33.82
N PRO A 48 90.11 1.29 33.94
CA PRO A 48 89.14 0.44 33.25
C PRO A 48 87.69 0.53 33.78
N THR A 49 87.45 1.26 34.88
CA THR A 49 86.15 1.31 35.56
C THR A 49 85.50 2.70 35.56
N LEU A 50 85.98 3.63 36.40
CA LEU A 50 85.46 4.99 36.52
C LEU A 50 86.60 6.00 36.39
N ASN A 51 86.39 7.01 35.54
CA ASN A 51 87.32 8.11 35.31
C ASN A 51 86.63 9.43 35.63
N MET A 52 87.14 10.19 36.59
CA MET A 52 86.56 11.46 37.03
C MET A 52 87.53 12.61 36.75
N ILE A 53 87.17 13.48 35.80
CA ILE A 53 88.01 14.60 35.36
C ILE A 53 87.61 15.87 36.11
N ILE A 54 88.39 16.19 37.14
CA ILE A 54 88.13 17.31 38.07
C ILE A 54 89.06 18.48 37.73
N GLY A 55 88.57 19.71 37.89
CA GLY A 55 89.36 20.94 37.76
C GLY A 55 88.46 22.18 37.79
N PRO A 56 89.02 23.38 38.03
CA PRO A 56 88.27 24.64 37.95
C PRO A 56 87.76 24.93 36.53
N ASN A 57 87.02 26.02 36.37
CA ASN A 57 86.47 26.39 35.05
C ASN A 57 87.58 26.95 34.14
N GLY A 58 87.49 26.67 32.84
CA GLY A 58 88.52 27.00 31.85
C GLY A 58 89.64 25.95 31.68
N THR A 59 89.84 24.98 32.58
CA THR A 59 90.98 24.04 32.53
C THR A 59 90.88 22.90 31.50
N GLY A 60 90.08 23.06 30.45
CA GLY A 60 89.96 22.07 29.37
C GLY A 60 89.13 20.81 29.67
N LYS A 61 88.33 20.77 30.76
CA LYS A 61 87.44 19.62 31.07
C LYS A 61 86.58 19.20 29.87
N SER A 62 85.84 20.14 29.28
CA SER A 62 85.01 19.89 28.08
C SER A 62 85.87 19.71 26.81
N THR A 63 87.11 20.18 26.82
CA THR A 63 88.10 19.96 25.74
C THR A 63 88.57 18.51 25.69
N PHE A 64 88.74 17.82 26.82
CA PHE A 64 88.99 16.36 26.85
C PHE A 64 87.85 15.61 26.14
N VAL A 65 86.59 15.91 26.49
CA VAL A 65 85.40 15.27 25.92
C VAL A 65 85.30 15.53 24.40
N ALA A 66 85.63 16.75 23.97
CA ALA A 66 85.73 17.10 22.56
C ALA A 66 86.88 16.37 21.84
N ALA A 67 88.04 16.17 22.49
CA ALA A 67 89.16 15.45 21.93
C ALA A 67 88.83 13.96 21.71
N VAL A 68 88.18 13.31 22.67
CA VAL A 68 87.71 11.91 22.52
C VAL A 68 86.73 11.80 21.35
N CYS A 69 85.69 12.64 21.31
CA CYS A 69 84.71 12.64 20.23
C CYS A 69 85.33 12.87 18.85
N LEU A 70 86.23 13.85 18.72
CA LEU A 70 86.86 14.17 17.44
C LEU A 70 87.95 13.18 17.03
N GLY A 71 88.69 12.58 17.97
CA GLY A 71 89.70 11.56 17.68
C GLY A 71 89.09 10.22 17.28
N LEU A 72 87.90 9.88 17.77
CA LEU A 72 87.16 8.65 17.42
C LEU A 72 86.26 8.80 16.17
N GLY A 73 86.51 9.79 15.30
CA GLY A 73 85.76 9.94 14.05
C GLY A 73 84.42 10.69 14.14
N GLY A 74 84.08 11.24 15.31
CA GLY A 74 82.86 12.02 15.54
C GLY A 74 82.75 13.29 14.69
N ARG A 75 81.51 13.74 14.45
CA ARG A 75 81.22 15.00 13.74
C ARG A 75 81.42 16.21 14.65
N VAL A 76 81.91 17.31 14.08
CA VAL A 76 82.13 18.58 14.82
C VAL A 76 80.81 19.15 15.36
N ASP A 77 79.70 18.91 14.65
CA ASP A 77 78.34 19.27 15.05
C ASP A 77 77.92 18.69 16.42
N LEU A 78 78.42 17.49 16.78
CA LEU A 78 78.05 16.83 18.04
C LEU A 78 78.49 17.62 19.28
N ILE A 79 79.58 18.38 19.15
CA ILE A 79 80.10 19.29 20.18
C ILE A 79 79.73 20.76 19.91
N LYS A 80 78.80 21.02 18.97
CA LYS A 80 78.30 22.34 18.55
C LYS A 80 79.37 23.37 18.17
N ARG A 81 80.54 22.90 17.73
CA ARG A 81 81.62 23.76 17.21
C ARG A 81 81.43 23.99 15.71
N LYS A 82 81.84 25.16 15.20
CA LYS A 82 81.65 25.51 13.78
C LYS A 82 82.62 24.76 12.87
N ASN A 83 83.93 24.92 13.11
CA ASN A 83 84.99 24.37 12.26
C ASN A 83 86.05 23.64 13.10
N MET A 84 86.75 22.67 12.49
CA MET A 84 87.90 22.00 13.13
C MET A 84 89.02 22.98 13.51
N ASP A 85 89.22 24.04 12.73
CA ASP A 85 90.17 25.13 13.02
C ASP A 85 90.00 25.74 14.42
N SER A 86 88.74 25.86 14.90
CA SER A 86 88.43 26.41 16.23
C SER A 86 88.82 25.49 17.40
N MET A 87 89.30 24.29 17.10
CA MET A 87 89.80 23.31 18.07
C MET A 87 91.34 23.26 18.10
N ILE A 88 92.04 23.86 17.13
CA ILE A 88 93.50 24.04 17.15
C ILE A 88 93.83 25.15 18.17
N LYS A 89 94.93 24.99 18.91
CA LYS A 89 95.38 25.98 19.88
C LYS A 89 95.81 27.27 19.18
N SER A 90 95.43 28.42 19.74
CA SER A 90 95.79 29.72 19.17
C SER A 90 97.32 29.89 19.08
N GLY A 91 97.79 30.30 17.90
CA GLY A 91 99.22 30.39 17.55
C GLY A 91 99.78 29.17 16.82
N GLU A 92 99.12 28.00 16.92
CA GLU A 92 99.61 26.75 16.36
C GLU A 92 99.07 26.49 14.94
N LYS A 93 99.87 25.78 14.13
CA LYS A 93 99.50 25.44 12.73
C LYS A 93 98.79 24.09 12.59
N GLU A 94 98.85 23.24 13.61
CA GLU A 94 98.26 21.91 13.61
C GLU A 94 97.95 21.42 15.03
N CYS A 95 97.06 20.43 15.12
CA CYS A 95 96.80 19.66 16.32
C CYS A 95 96.82 18.15 16.03
N ARG A 96 97.18 17.36 17.04
CA ARG A 96 97.16 15.88 17.00
C ARG A 96 96.34 15.36 18.18
N ILE A 97 95.53 14.34 17.92
CA ILE A 97 94.84 13.53 18.92
C ILE A 97 95.24 12.08 18.65
N GLU A 98 95.58 11.34 19.70
CA GLU A 98 95.94 9.92 19.65
C GLU A 98 95.18 9.20 20.76
N ILE A 99 94.43 8.15 20.39
CA ILE A 99 93.56 7.42 21.30
C ILE A 99 93.89 5.94 21.20
N THR A 100 94.30 5.34 22.31
CA THR A 100 94.50 3.90 22.42
C THR A 100 93.23 3.27 22.99
N LEU A 101 92.66 2.34 22.25
CA LEU A 101 91.50 1.53 22.62
C LEU A 101 91.95 0.09 22.88
N LYS A 102 91.51 -0.49 24.00
CA LYS A 102 91.70 -1.92 24.26
C LYS A 102 90.84 -2.73 23.30
N ASP A 103 91.45 -3.68 22.59
CA ASP A 103 90.72 -4.69 21.80
C ASP A 103 90.51 -5.99 22.61
N GLU A 104 90.13 -7.09 21.98
CA GLU A 104 89.93 -8.40 22.63
C GLU A 104 91.22 -8.95 23.30
N GLU A 105 91.04 -9.85 24.28
CA GLU A 105 92.16 -10.45 25.01
C GLU A 105 92.97 -11.38 24.09
N GLY A 106 94.14 -10.90 23.65
CA GLY A 106 95.00 -11.55 22.66
C GLY A 106 95.33 -10.64 21.47
N SER A 107 94.47 -9.67 21.17
CA SER A 107 94.71 -8.64 20.14
C SER A 107 95.63 -7.52 20.64
N PRO A 108 96.40 -6.87 19.75
CA PRO A 108 97.07 -5.60 20.03
C PRO A 108 96.05 -4.48 20.21
N ASP A 109 96.34 -3.53 21.11
CA ASP A 109 95.49 -2.34 21.32
C ASP A 109 95.43 -1.47 20.05
N VAL A 110 94.25 -0.94 19.74
CA VAL A 110 94.00 -0.13 18.55
C VAL A 110 94.37 1.32 18.84
N VAL A 111 95.38 1.85 18.16
CA VAL A 111 95.82 3.25 18.26
C VAL A 111 95.25 4.05 17.09
N ILE A 112 94.32 4.96 17.36
CA ILE A 112 93.72 5.86 16.37
C ILE A 112 94.40 7.23 16.48
N GLU A 113 95.08 7.68 15.42
CA GLU A 113 95.58 9.06 15.32
C GLU A 113 94.69 9.92 14.42
N ARG A 114 94.46 11.17 14.83
CA ARG A 114 93.92 12.23 13.99
C ARG A 114 94.86 13.43 14.02
N ILE A 115 95.34 13.85 12.86
CA ILE A 115 96.14 15.07 12.68
C ILE A 115 95.30 16.08 11.87
N SER A 116 95.26 17.34 12.30
CA SER A 116 94.49 18.39 11.62
C SER A 116 95.31 19.68 11.52
N HIS A 117 95.39 20.24 10.32
CA HIS A 117 96.16 21.47 10.04
C HIS A 117 95.22 22.66 9.86
N LEU A 118 95.67 23.84 10.28
CA LEU A 118 94.90 25.08 10.25
C LEU A 118 94.55 25.48 8.81
N LYS A 119 93.27 25.81 8.57
CA LYS A 119 92.64 26.05 7.26
C LYS A 119 92.53 24.82 6.35
N SER A 120 92.81 23.61 6.85
CA SER A 120 92.54 22.36 6.11
C SER A 120 91.15 21.82 6.43
N VAL A 121 90.34 21.60 5.39
CA VAL A 121 89.05 20.88 5.49
C VAL A 121 89.27 19.39 5.76
N ARG A 122 90.44 18.84 5.42
CA ARG A 122 90.80 17.42 5.60
C ARG A 122 91.74 17.24 6.79
N SER A 123 91.32 16.39 7.74
CA SER A 123 92.22 15.77 8.73
C SER A 123 92.88 14.54 8.12
N THR A 124 94.13 14.28 8.48
CA THR A 124 94.83 13.01 8.22
C THR A 124 94.50 12.03 9.35
N TRP A 125 94.28 10.77 9.01
CA TRP A 125 93.90 9.71 9.95
C TRP A 125 94.86 8.54 9.86
N ARG A 126 95.10 7.88 11.00
CA ARG A 126 95.84 6.62 11.05
C ARG A 126 95.21 5.64 12.01
N ILE A 127 95.39 4.35 11.74
CA ILE A 127 95.13 3.25 12.67
C ILE A 127 96.43 2.46 12.78
N ASN A 128 96.91 2.25 14.01
CA ASN A 128 98.15 1.54 14.32
C ASN A 128 99.40 2.08 13.58
N GLY A 129 99.39 3.35 13.19
CA GLY A 129 100.45 4.03 12.44
C GLY A 129 100.25 4.06 10.91
N GLU A 130 99.40 3.18 10.35
CA GLU A 130 99.10 3.15 8.91
C GLU A 130 98.08 4.24 8.53
N SER A 131 98.23 4.85 7.35
CA SER A 131 97.34 5.92 6.89
C SER A 131 96.01 5.37 6.41
N THR A 132 94.91 5.83 7.00
CA THR A 132 93.55 5.33 6.73
C THR A 132 92.58 6.47 6.41
N ASP A 133 91.33 6.12 6.07
CA ASP A 133 90.24 7.07 5.85
C ASP A 133 89.30 7.17 7.07
N VAL A 134 88.37 8.14 7.03
CA VAL A 134 87.39 8.38 8.11
C VAL A 134 86.40 7.22 8.27
N MET A 135 86.02 6.55 7.19
CA MET A 135 85.04 5.46 7.21
C MET A 135 85.64 4.20 7.85
N SER A 136 86.89 3.87 7.54
CA SER A 136 87.61 2.78 8.23
C SER A 136 87.71 3.04 9.73
N VAL A 137 88.13 4.24 10.15
CA VAL A 137 88.16 4.64 11.57
C VAL A 137 86.79 4.49 12.23
N ARG A 138 85.72 4.98 11.59
CA ARG A 138 84.35 4.83 12.11
C ARG A 138 83.89 3.38 12.19
N GLN A 139 84.32 2.53 11.25
CA GLN A 139 83.98 1.11 11.27
C GLN A 139 84.70 0.38 12.41
N THR A 140 85.98 0.67 12.66
CA THR A 140 86.73 0.14 13.80
C THR A 140 86.13 0.57 15.15
N VAL A 141 85.75 1.86 15.26
CA VAL A 141 85.07 2.41 16.46
C VAL A 141 83.71 1.73 16.69
N ARG A 142 82.97 1.39 15.61
CA ARG A 142 81.73 0.61 15.70
C ARG A 142 81.94 -0.86 16.07
N SER A 143 82.97 -1.54 15.57
CA SER A 143 83.28 -2.93 15.95
C SER A 143 83.78 -3.07 17.40
N LEU A 144 84.15 -1.95 18.04
CA LEU A 144 84.42 -1.82 19.47
C LEU A 144 83.17 -1.38 20.27
N ASN A 145 81.99 -1.36 19.64
CA ASN A 145 80.68 -0.91 20.16
C ASN A 145 80.66 0.53 20.74
N ILE A 146 81.48 1.44 20.21
CA ILE A 146 81.49 2.85 20.62
C ILE A 146 80.57 3.65 19.69
N GLN A 147 79.57 4.33 20.25
CA GLN A 147 78.56 5.08 19.49
C GLN A 147 78.59 6.57 19.87
N LEU A 148 79.21 7.40 19.05
CA LEU A 148 79.38 8.83 19.32
C LEU A 148 78.16 9.68 18.93
N ASP A 149 77.30 9.15 18.07
CA ASP A 149 76.07 9.80 17.59
C ASP A 149 74.86 9.51 18.50
N ASN A 150 74.94 8.46 19.32
CA ASN A 150 73.91 8.07 20.28
C ASN A 150 74.10 8.84 21.61
N LEU A 151 73.09 9.63 22.00
CA LEU A 151 73.13 10.47 23.21
C LEU A 151 73.20 9.69 24.53
N CYS A 152 72.81 8.41 24.53
CA CYS A 152 72.87 7.55 25.72
C CYS A 152 74.30 7.09 26.03
N HIS A 153 75.16 6.98 25.01
CA HIS A 153 76.58 6.61 25.15
C HIS A 153 77.47 7.86 25.20
N PHE A 154 77.22 8.87 24.36
CA PHE A 154 77.96 10.13 24.34
C PHE A 154 77.04 11.33 24.57
N LEU A 155 77.02 11.84 25.81
CA LEU A 155 76.25 13.01 26.20
C LEU A 155 77.13 14.27 26.37
N PRO A 156 77.34 15.08 25.32
CA PRO A 156 78.11 16.32 25.44
C PRO A 156 77.31 17.39 26.18
N GLN A 157 78.02 18.22 26.96
CA GLN A 157 77.46 19.27 27.82
C GLN A 157 76.40 20.15 27.15
N GLU A 158 76.60 20.48 25.87
CA GLU A 158 75.72 21.37 25.11
C GLU A 158 74.47 20.68 24.52
N ARG A 159 74.31 19.34 24.70
CA ARG A 159 73.15 18.54 24.25
C ARG A 159 72.36 17.87 25.39
N VAL A 160 72.70 18.15 26.66
CA VAL A 160 71.98 17.61 27.84
C VAL A 160 70.49 17.96 27.80
N ALA A 161 70.14 19.19 27.37
CA ALA A 161 68.75 19.61 27.20
C ALA A 161 68.02 18.86 26.07
N GLU A 162 68.72 18.50 24.98
CA GLU A 162 68.12 17.70 23.89
C GLU A 162 67.78 16.30 24.38
N PHE A 163 68.70 15.66 25.11
CA PHE A 163 68.47 14.35 25.73
C PHE A 163 67.28 14.35 26.69
N ALA A 164 67.18 15.37 27.55
CA ALA A 164 66.04 15.54 28.46
C ALA A 164 64.71 15.86 27.74
N SER A 165 64.74 16.23 26.46
CA SER A 165 63.56 16.49 25.62
C SER A 165 63.21 15.34 24.65
N LEU A 166 63.91 14.21 24.71
CA LEU A 166 63.60 13.05 23.87
C LEU A 166 62.23 12.46 24.24
N ALA A 167 61.43 12.16 23.22
CA ALA A 167 60.20 11.38 23.39
C ALA A 167 60.55 9.96 23.92
N PRO A 168 59.72 9.35 24.78
CA PRO A 168 60.01 8.03 25.38
C PRO A 168 60.32 6.93 24.36
N GLU A 169 59.62 6.92 23.22
CA GLU A 169 59.88 6.01 22.08
C GLU A 169 61.31 6.13 21.55
N LYS A 170 61.80 7.37 21.35
CA LYS A 170 63.15 7.64 20.85
C LYS A 170 64.23 7.36 21.91
N LEU A 171 63.90 7.58 23.18
CA LEU A 171 64.77 7.20 24.29
C LEU A 171 64.90 5.67 24.38
N LEU A 172 63.81 4.92 24.17
CA LEU A 172 63.83 3.46 24.09
C LEU A 172 64.71 2.98 22.93
N LEU A 173 64.47 3.46 21.70
CA LEU A 173 65.25 3.07 20.52
C LEU A 173 66.75 3.39 20.66
N GLU A 174 67.13 4.57 21.14
CA GLU A 174 68.54 4.89 21.39
C GLU A 174 69.12 4.08 22.56
N THR A 175 68.31 3.65 23.54
CA THR A 175 68.74 2.76 24.63
C THR A 175 68.99 1.34 24.10
N GLU A 176 68.03 0.74 23.40
CA GLU A 176 68.16 -0.57 22.74
C GLU A 176 69.36 -0.61 21.79
N ARG A 177 69.61 0.51 21.11
CA ARG A 177 70.78 0.70 20.23
C ARG A 177 72.11 0.73 21.00
N THR A 178 72.15 1.12 22.27
CA THR A 178 73.37 0.99 23.13
C THR A 178 73.55 -0.38 23.77
N ILE A 179 72.46 -1.13 23.96
CA ILE A 179 72.51 -2.49 24.52
C ILE A 179 73.21 -3.43 23.51
N GLY A 180 73.98 -4.37 24.04
CA GLY A 180 74.92 -5.18 23.25
C GLY A 180 74.25 -6.01 22.15
N ASP A 181 74.94 -6.08 21.01
CA ASP A 181 74.50 -6.61 19.72
C ASP A 181 73.23 -5.94 19.16
N SER A 182 73.37 -5.30 17.99
CA SER A 182 72.29 -4.54 17.32
C SER A 182 71.09 -5.40 16.86
N SER A 183 71.09 -6.68 17.19
CA SER A 183 69.95 -7.60 17.04
C SER A 183 68.71 -7.13 17.81
N LEU A 184 68.84 -6.54 19.01
CA LEU A 184 67.67 -6.08 19.78
C LEU A 184 66.87 -5.00 19.04
N LEU A 185 67.56 -3.97 18.53
CA LEU A 185 66.95 -2.91 17.72
C LEU A 185 66.35 -3.48 16.41
N GLN A 186 67.01 -4.46 15.80
CA GLN A 186 66.49 -5.15 14.60
C GLN A 186 65.23 -5.98 14.89
N GLN A 187 65.17 -6.64 16.05
CA GLN A 187 63.99 -7.39 16.50
C GLN A 187 62.82 -6.47 16.79
N HIS A 188 63.03 -5.33 17.46
CA HIS A 188 61.98 -4.34 17.69
C HIS A 188 61.48 -3.72 16.38
N GLN A 189 62.38 -3.35 15.47
CA GLN A 189 61.99 -2.83 14.15
C GLN A 189 61.21 -3.86 13.33
N LEU A 190 61.60 -5.15 13.39
CA LEU A 190 60.89 -6.25 12.75
C LEU A 190 59.50 -6.48 13.37
N LEU A 191 59.35 -6.32 14.69
CA LEU A 191 58.04 -6.42 15.36
C LEU A 191 57.09 -5.30 14.91
N ILE A 192 57.57 -4.05 14.81
CA ILE A 192 56.78 -2.92 14.26
C ILE A 192 56.35 -3.23 12.82
N GLU A 193 57.29 -3.67 11.98
CA GLU A 193 57.02 -4.07 10.60
C GLU A 193 56.06 -5.25 10.46
N LEU A 194 55.96 -6.14 11.46
CA LEU A 194 55.03 -7.26 11.47
C LEU A 194 53.63 -6.84 11.96
N ASP A 195 53.56 -5.93 12.93
CA ASP A 195 52.30 -5.36 13.42
C ASP A 195 51.60 -4.51 12.34
N GLU A 196 52.33 -3.65 11.64
CA GLU A 196 51.80 -2.88 10.50
C GLU A 196 51.19 -3.81 9.42
N LYS A 197 51.92 -4.87 9.05
CA LYS A 197 51.45 -5.88 8.08
C LYS A 197 50.27 -6.69 8.62
N TRP A 198 50.25 -7.01 9.91
CA TRP A 198 49.13 -7.72 10.54
C TRP A 198 47.86 -6.87 10.54
N VAL A 199 47.94 -5.58 10.89
CA VAL A 199 46.82 -4.64 10.84
C VAL A 199 46.31 -4.43 9.41
N GLU A 200 47.20 -4.38 8.41
CA GLU A 200 46.81 -4.28 7.00
C GLU A 200 46.08 -5.56 6.52
N VAL A 201 46.60 -6.74 6.87
CA VAL A 201 46.02 -8.04 6.49
C VAL A 201 44.70 -8.31 7.23
N SER A 202 44.57 -7.95 8.52
CA SER A 202 43.32 -8.11 9.27
C SER A 202 42.19 -7.30 8.64
N LYS A 203 42.41 -6.01 8.37
CA LYS A 203 41.42 -5.15 7.68
C LYS A 203 41.03 -5.67 6.31
N LYS A 204 41.98 -6.24 5.56
CA LYS A 204 41.69 -6.90 4.27
C LYS A 204 40.83 -8.15 4.46
N ALA A 205 41.15 -9.01 5.43
CA ALA A 205 40.37 -10.19 5.75
C ALA A 205 38.94 -9.83 6.20
N GLU A 206 38.79 -8.87 7.11
CA GLU A 206 37.50 -8.33 7.58
C GLU A 206 36.64 -7.83 6.40
N SER A 207 37.22 -7.03 5.50
CA SER A 207 36.50 -6.54 4.31
C SER A 207 36.14 -7.65 3.31
N LEU A 208 36.97 -8.68 3.18
CA LEU A 208 36.68 -9.82 2.32
C LEU A 208 35.56 -10.68 2.91
N GLU A 209 35.58 -10.92 4.22
CA GLU A 209 34.50 -11.60 4.93
C GLU A 209 33.15 -10.89 4.82
N GLU A 210 33.12 -9.56 4.80
CA GLU A 210 31.91 -8.77 4.54
C GLU A 210 31.42 -8.99 3.10
N THR A 211 32.30 -8.84 2.10
CA THR A 211 31.93 -9.08 0.69
C THR A 211 31.50 -10.52 0.39
N VAL A 212 32.04 -11.52 1.10
CA VAL A 212 31.61 -12.93 0.96
C VAL A 212 30.18 -13.10 1.47
N LYS A 213 29.82 -12.52 2.62
CA LYS A 213 28.46 -12.60 3.19
C LYS A 213 27.43 -11.91 2.27
N ASP A 214 27.79 -10.77 1.68
CA ASP A 214 26.94 -10.09 0.69
C ASP A 214 26.75 -10.94 -0.58
N LEU A 215 27.82 -11.55 -1.10
CA LEU A 215 27.76 -12.42 -2.28
C LEU A 215 26.98 -13.73 -2.02
N GLU A 216 27.12 -14.34 -0.83
CA GLU A 216 26.32 -15.49 -0.41
C GLU A 216 24.82 -15.14 -0.36
N ALA A 217 24.47 -13.98 0.20
CA ALA A 217 23.09 -13.49 0.24
C ALA A 217 22.54 -13.16 -1.16
N ASP A 218 23.36 -12.64 -2.08
CA ASP A 218 22.96 -12.42 -3.48
C ASP A 218 22.80 -13.73 -4.26
N VAL A 219 23.66 -14.73 -4.04
CA VAL A 219 23.49 -16.08 -4.60
C VAL A 219 22.17 -16.69 -4.15
N GLU A 220 21.81 -16.62 -2.87
CA GLU A 220 20.51 -17.14 -2.38
C GLU A 220 19.32 -16.45 -3.08
N LYS A 221 19.37 -15.12 -3.24
CA LYS A 221 18.33 -14.36 -3.98
C LYS A 221 18.21 -14.84 -5.42
N PHE A 222 19.34 -14.97 -6.13
CA PHE A 222 19.34 -15.40 -7.53
C PHE A 222 18.93 -16.86 -7.73
N GLU A 223 19.25 -17.77 -6.80
CA GLU A 223 18.72 -19.13 -6.83
C GLU A 223 17.19 -19.15 -6.65
N GLN A 224 16.65 -18.38 -5.70
CA GLN A 224 15.21 -18.25 -5.52
C GLN A 224 14.52 -17.63 -6.74
N GLU A 225 15.13 -16.66 -7.43
CA GLU A 225 14.60 -16.10 -8.68
C GLU A 225 14.67 -17.09 -9.84
N ALA A 226 15.78 -17.83 -9.97
CA ALA A 226 15.93 -18.87 -11.00
C ALA A 226 14.90 -19.99 -10.83
N GLN A 227 14.62 -20.44 -9.61
CA GLN A 227 13.56 -21.43 -9.32
C GLN A 227 12.17 -20.90 -9.72
N LYS A 228 11.83 -19.64 -9.35
CA LYS A 228 10.57 -18.99 -9.75
C LYS A 228 10.45 -18.87 -11.28
N TYR A 229 11.56 -18.62 -11.98
CA TYR A 229 11.59 -18.56 -13.44
C TYR A 229 11.40 -19.94 -14.10
N GLN A 230 12.03 -20.99 -13.56
CA GLN A 230 11.82 -22.37 -14.02
C GLN A 230 10.37 -22.83 -13.82
N GLU A 231 9.76 -22.56 -12.65
CA GLU A 231 8.34 -22.80 -12.41
C GLU A 231 7.45 -22.06 -13.42
N TYR A 232 7.75 -20.79 -13.69
CA TYR A 232 7.03 -19.99 -14.68
C TYR A 232 7.16 -20.58 -16.09
N GLU A 233 8.33 -21.05 -16.48
CA GLU A 233 8.55 -21.68 -17.79
C GLU A 233 7.77 -22.99 -17.95
N VAL A 234 7.72 -23.83 -16.90
CA VAL A 234 6.90 -25.06 -16.86
C VAL A 234 5.41 -24.72 -16.96
N LYS A 235 4.90 -23.83 -16.10
CA LYS A 235 3.49 -23.40 -16.11
C LYS A 235 3.10 -22.73 -17.44
N SER A 236 4.03 -22.02 -18.08
CA SER A 236 3.84 -21.43 -19.42
C SER A 236 3.69 -22.52 -20.50
N LYS A 237 4.52 -23.57 -20.47
CA LYS A 237 4.42 -24.74 -21.36
C LYS A 237 3.11 -25.51 -21.16
N GLU A 238 2.64 -25.65 -19.91
CA GLU A 238 1.34 -26.22 -19.58
C GLU A 238 0.18 -25.37 -20.13
N ILE A 239 0.16 -24.06 -19.84
CA ILE A 239 -0.86 -23.12 -20.33
C ILE A 239 -0.90 -23.11 -21.87
N HIS A 240 0.25 -23.16 -22.54
CA HIS A 240 0.33 -23.26 -23.99
C HIS A 240 -0.26 -24.57 -24.53
N SER A 241 -0.05 -25.68 -23.82
CA SER A 241 -0.61 -27.00 -24.15
C SER A 241 -2.13 -27.06 -23.91
N HIS A 242 -2.60 -26.55 -22.77
CA HIS A 242 -4.04 -26.42 -22.49
C HIS A 242 -4.75 -25.48 -23.48
N ARG A 243 -4.11 -24.37 -23.91
CA ARG A 243 -4.64 -23.51 -24.99
C ARG A 243 -4.81 -24.26 -26.32
N LYS A 244 -3.95 -25.23 -26.64
CA LYS A 244 -4.10 -26.10 -27.83
C LYS A 244 -5.20 -27.15 -27.67
N LEU A 245 -5.46 -27.61 -26.44
CA LEU A 245 -6.53 -28.56 -26.11
C LEU A 245 -7.92 -27.90 -26.02
N LEU A 246 -8.00 -26.62 -25.67
CA LEU A 246 -9.24 -25.87 -25.44
C LEU A 246 -10.24 -25.93 -26.63
N PRO A 247 -9.81 -25.86 -27.91
CA PRO A 247 -10.71 -26.08 -29.06
C PRO A 247 -11.23 -27.52 -29.16
N TYR A 248 -10.44 -28.53 -28.76
CA TYR A 248 -10.88 -29.93 -28.76
C TYR A 248 -11.91 -30.19 -27.66
N ALA A 249 -11.73 -29.62 -26.47
CA ALA A 249 -12.72 -29.65 -25.39
C ALA A 249 -14.05 -29.03 -25.86
N LYS A 250 -14.02 -27.80 -26.41
CA LYS A 250 -15.22 -27.15 -26.98
C LYS A 250 -15.88 -27.96 -28.10
N LEU A 251 -15.09 -28.65 -28.94
CA LEU A 251 -15.62 -29.55 -29.97
C LEU A 251 -16.27 -30.80 -29.36
N GLN A 252 -15.77 -31.30 -28.23
CA GLN A 252 -16.38 -32.40 -27.48
C GLN A 252 -17.70 -31.95 -26.82
N ASP A 253 -17.71 -30.79 -26.15
CA ASP A 253 -18.93 -30.19 -25.57
C ASP A 253 -20.04 -30.04 -26.63
N VAL A 254 -19.69 -29.48 -27.79
CA VAL A 254 -20.62 -29.30 -28.91
C VAL A 254 -21.07 -30.64 -29.50
N LYS A 255 -20.20 -31.67 -29.57
CA LYS A 255 -20.59 -33.03 -29.99
C LYS A 255 -21.57 -33.68 -29.01
N GLU A 256 -21.37 -33.49 -27.70
CA GLU A 256 -22.25 -34.04 -26.67
C GLU A 256 -23.61 -33.32 -26.63
N GLN A 257 -23.61 -31.98 -26.74
CA GLN A 257 -24.83 -31.20 -26.97
C GLN A 257 -25.54 -31.65 -28.26
N MET A 258 -24.81 -31.85 -29.36
CA MET A 258 -25.39 -32.32 -30.63
C MET A 258 -25.96 -33.73 -30.51
N LYS A 259 -25.32 -34.62 -29.75
CA LYS A 259 -25.84 -35.97 -29.44
C LYS A 259 -27.14 -35.87 -28.64
N HIS A 260 -27.17 -35.11 -27.54
CA HIS A 260 -28.37 -34.94 -26.73
C HIS A 260 -29.52 -34.27 -27.52
N LEU A 261 -29.23 -33.21 -28.29
CA LEU A 261 -30.21 -32.56 -29.17
C LEU A 261 -30.72 -33.51 -30.25
N LYS A 262 -29.88 -34.41 -30.78
CA LYS A 262 -30.30 -35.46 -31.71
C LYS A 262 -31.21 -36.48 -31.03
N GLU A 263 -30.89 -36.93 -29.81
CA GLU A 263 -31.73 -37.85 -29.03
C GLU A 263 -33.07 -37.23 -28.60
N VAL A 264 -33.11 -35.93 -28.32
CA VAL A 264 -34.37 -35.19 -28.11
C VAL A 264 -35.14 -35.06 -29.42
N ARG A 265 -34.48 -34.70 -30.53
CA ARG A 265 -35.11 -34.54 -31.84
C ARG A 265 -35.64 -35.85 -32.40
N ASP A 266 -34.92 -36.96 -32.22
CA ASP A 266 -35.34 -38.27 -32.73
C ASP A 266 -36.46 -38.86 -31.85
N ARG A 267 -36.49 -38.60 -30.52
CA ARG A 267 -37.67 -38.86 -29.66
C ARG A 267 -38.88 -38.03 -30.05
N ALA A 268 -38.74 -36.70 -30.16
CA ALA A 268 -39.82 -35.82 -30.60
C ALA A 268 -40.33 -36.17 -32.01
N LYS A 269 -39.48 -36.75 -32.87
CA LYS A 269 -39.88 -37.30 -34.17
C LYS A 269 -40.66 -38.61 -34.03
N GLN A 270 -40.29 -39.51 -33.10
CA GLN A 270 -41.08 -40.71 -32.78
C GLN A 270 -42.45 -40.32 -32.22
N GLU A 271 -42.49 -39.45 -31.21
CA GLU A 271 -43.72 -38.87 -30.65
C GLU A 271 -44.59 -38.21 -31.73
N LEU A 272 -44.00 -37.44 -32.65
CA LEU A 272 -44.71 -36.86 -33.79
C LEU A 272 -45.22 -37.92 -34.77
N GLN A 273 -44.46 -39.01 -35.01
CA GLN A 273 -44.92 -40.11 -35.86
C GLN A 273 -46.08 -40.87 -35.22
N GLU A 274 -45.99 -41.21 -33.93
CA GLU A 274 -47.05 -41.86 -33.14
C GLU A 274 -48.30 -40.99 -33.04
N PHE A 275 -48.12 -39.69 -32.74
CA PHE A 275 -49.20 -38.71 -32.80
C PHE A 275 -49.78 -38.61 -34.21
N SER A 276 -48.98 -38.67 -35.28
CA SER A 276 -49.51 -38.66 -36.65
C SER A 276 -50.29 -39.94 -36.99
N THR A 277 -49.92 -41.10 -36.47
CA THR A 277 -50.68 -42.35 -36.66
C THR A 277 -51.96 -42.37 -35.85
N ASN A 278 -51.95 -41.83 -34.63
CA ASN A 278 -53.13 -41.74 -33.76
C ASN A 278 -54.06 -40.58 -34.15
N SER A 279 -53.52 -39.52 -34.75
CA SER A 279 -54.27 -38.36 -35.26
C SER A 279 -54.85 -38.60 -36.65
N LYS A 280 -54.34 -39.55 -37.46
CA LYS A 280 -54.98 -39.95 -38.73
C LYS A 280 -56.44 -40.38 -38.57
N PRO A 281 -56.81 -41.35 -37.70
CA PRO A 281 -58.20 -41.70 -37.47
C PRO A 281 -58.99 -40.52 -36.87
N LEU A 282 -58.40 -39.76 -35.94
CA LEU A 282 -59.04 -38.59 -35.34
C LEU A 282 -59.34 -37.48 -36.37
N ALA A 283 -58.46 -37.26 -37.33
CA ALA A 283 -58.62 -36.33 -38.44
C ALA A 283 -59.67 -36.82 -39.45
N THR A 284 -59.76 -38.13 -39.72
CA THR A 284 -60.88 -38.67 -40.51
C THR A 284 -62.21 -38.54 -39.78
N HIS A 285 -62.27 -38.80 -38.47
CA HIS A 285 -63.47 -38.57 -37.66
C HIS A 285 -63.85 -37.08 -37.64
N LYS A 286 -62.90 -36.16 -37.48
CA LYS A 286 -63.13 -34.72 -37.60
C LYS A 286 -63.66 -34.33 -38.99
N LYS A 287 -63.10 -34.88 -40.08
CA LYS A 287 -63.55 -34.59 -41.45
C LYS A 287 -64.94 -35.16 -41.76
N VAL A 288 -65.30 -36.29 -41.16
CA VAL A 288 -66.67 -36.83 -41.17
C VAL A 288 -67.61 -35.91 -40.37
N ALA A 289 -67.21 -35.51 -39.16
CA ALA A 289 -67.97 -34.62 -38.28
C ALA A 289 -68.24 -33.25 -38.94
N GLU A 290 -67.21 -32.61 -39.52
CA GLU A 290 -67.33 -31.36 -40.30
C GLU A 290 -68.28 -31.51 -41.49
N ASN A 291 -68.28 -32.66 -42.17
CA ASN A 291 -69.19 -32.92 -43.29
C ASN A 291 -70.64 -33.16 -42.83
N SER A 292 -70.88 -33.79 -41.68
CA SER A 292 -72.21 -33.80 -41.06
C SER A 292 -72.64 -32.42 -40.57
N MET A 293 -71.73 -31.64 -39.98
CA MET A 293 -72.01 -30.30 -39.46
C MET A 293 -72.39 -29.35 -40.59
N LYS A 294 -71.68 -29.38 -41.74
CA LYS A 294 -72.04 -28.65 -42.96
C LYS A 294 -73.40 -29.06 -43.53
N LYS A 295 -73.78 -30.35 -43.45
CA LYS A 295 -75.13 -30.80 -43.85
C LYS A 295 -76.20 -30.27 -42.88
N ILE A 296 -75.93 -30.26 -41.58
CA ILE A 296 -76.83 -29.71 -40.56
C ILE A 296 -76.98 -28.19 -40.73
N ASP A 297 -75.89 -27.44 -40.91
CA ASP A 297 -75.92 -26.00 -41.19
C ASP A 297 -76.65 -25.65 -42.49
N ALA A 298 -76.46 -26.45 -43.55
CA ALA A 298 -77.23 -26.30 -44.79
C ALA A 298 -78.73 -26.52 -44.55
N SER A 299 -79.09 -27.56 -43.78
CA SER A 299 -80.50 -27.80 -43.42
C SER A 299 -81.08 -26.71 -42.52
N LEU A 300 -80.29 -26.16 -41.57
CA LEU A 300 -80.69 -25.06 -40.70
C LEU A 300 -80.83 -23.74 -41.44
N LYS A 301 -80.03 -23.49 -42.49
CA LYS A 301 -80.25 -22.35 -43.40
C LYS A 301 -81.55 -22.50 -44.18
N ALA A 302 -81.75 -23.64 -44.84
CA ALA A 302 -82.99 -23.92 -45.56
C ALA A 302 -84.24 -23.85 -44.64
N LEU A 303 -84.12 -24.31 -43.39
CA LEU A 303 -85.18 -24.20 -42.39
C LEU A 303 -85.43 -22.76 -41.95
N LYS A 304 -84.38 -21.95 -41.76
CA LYS A 304 -84.52 -20.51 -41.45
C LYS A 304 -85.10 -19.72 -42.62
N GLU A 305 -84.73 -20.06 -43.86
CA GLU A 305 -85.26 -19.43 -45.08
C GLU A 305 -86.74 -19.79 -45.30
N THR A 306 -87.16 -21.02 -45.00
CA THR A 306 -88.58 -21.42 -45.02
C THR A 306 -89.38 -20.84 -43.85
N ILE A 307 -88.80 -20.73 -42.65
CA ILE A 307 -89.44 -20.01 -41.53
C ILE A 307 -89.63 -18.53 -41.89
N ALA A 308 -88.62 -17.87 -42.46
CA ALA A 308 -88.69 -16.45 -42.84
C ALA A 308 -89.70 -16.17 -43.97
N SER A 309 -89.86 -17.09 -44.93
CA SER A 309 -90.90 -16.96 -45.96
C SER A 309 -92.30 -17.23 -45.40
N LEU A 310 -92.44 -18.14 -44.42
CA LEU A 310 -93.70 -18.39 -43.72
C LEU A 310 -94.12 -17.20 -42.84
N THR A 311 -93.22 -16.61 -42.03
CA THR A 311 -93.56 -15.42 -41.23
C THR A 311 -93.98 -14.25 -42.10
N LYS A 312 -93.23 -13.97 -43.18
CA LYS A 312 -93.60 -12.91 -44.13
C LYS A 312 -94.97 -13.17 -44.77
N ASN A 313 -95.26 -14.41 -45.19
CA ASN A 313 -96.58 -14.75 -45.73
C ASN A 313 -97.70 -14.58 -44.70
N THR A 314 -97.47 -14.86 -43.41
CA THR A 314 -98.47 -14.58 -42.36
C THR A 314 -98.66 -13.10 -42.08
N GLU A 315 -97.61 -12.28 -42.18
CA GLU A 315 -97.69 -10.81 -42.08
C GLU A 315 -98.44 -10.20 -43.28
N ASP A 316 -98.13 -10.64 -44.51
CA ASP A 316 -98.81 -10.23 -45.74
C ASP A 316 -100.28 -10.69 -45.81
N VAL A 317 -100.70 -11.65 -44.97
CA VAL A 317 -102.10 -12.10 -44.83
C VAL A 317 -102.81 -11.38 -43.69
N SER A 318 -102.17 -11.16 -42.54
CA SER A 318 -102.78 -10.41 -41.44
C SER A 318 -103.03 -8.95 -41.82
N ALA A 319 -102.10 -8.31 -42.54
CA ALA A 319 -102.26 -6.94 -43.05
C ALA A 319 -103.38 -6.77 -44.10
N LYS A 320 -103.83 -7.86 -44.73
CA LYS A 320 -105.03 -7.87 -45.59
C LYS A 320 -106.30 -8.08 -44.78
N ALA A 321 -106.24 -8.95 -43.76
CA ALA A 321 -107.36 -9.18 -42.86
C ALA A 321 -107.73 -7.93 -42.06
N THR A 322 -106.77 -7.12 -41.61
CA THR A 322 -107.06 -5.86 -40.90
C THR A 322 -107.75 -4.84 -41.80
N LYS A 323 -107.31 -4.67 -43.06
CA LYS A 323 -107.96 -3.74 -44.00
C LYS A 323 -109.41 -4.11 -44.30
N CYS A 324 -109.70 -5.38 -44.53
CA CYS A 324 -111.08 -5.81 -44.75
C CYS A 324 -111.95 -5.73 -43.47
N LEU A 325 -111.36 -5.63 -42.27
CA LEU A 325 -112.10 -5.32 -41.04
C LEU A 325 -112.41 -3.83 -40.94
N GLU A 326 -111.44 -2.95 -41.26
CA GLU A 326 -111.63 -1.49 -41.31
C GLU A 326 -112.75 -1.10 -42.30
N GLU A 327 -112.74 -1.67 -43.51
CA GLU A 327 -113.78 -1.48 -44.54
C GLU A 327 -115.19 -1.96 -44.11
N ILE A 328 -115.27 -3.00 -43.26
CA ILE A 328 -116.54 -3.51 -42.70
C ILE A 328 -117.05 -2.61 -41.56
N GLU A 329 -116.14 -1.97 -40.81
CA GLU A 329 -116.49 -1.12 -39.67
C GLU A 329 -117.01 0.26 -40.13
N GLU A 330 -116.47 0.84 -41.21
CA GLU A 330 -117.04 2.04 -41.85
C GLU A 330 -118.48 1.80 -42.34
N MET A 331 -118.74 0.72 -43.09
CA MET A 331 -120.08 0.40 -43.58
C MET A 331 -121.10 0.14 -42.45
N LYS A 332 -120.67 -0.39 -41.30
CA LYS A 332 -121.54 -0.50 -40.11
C LYS A 332 -121.95 0.86 -39.56
N ASN A 333 -121.00 1.78 -39.44
CA ASN A 333 -121.24 3.11 -38.88
C ASN A 333 -122.20 3.93 -39.76
N GLU A 334 -122.13 3.80 -41.09
CA GLU A 334 -123.14 4.40 -41.98
C GLU A 334 -124.55 3.83 -41.73
N ILE A 335 -124.68 2.51 -41.56
CA ILE A 335 -125.97 1.84 -41.31
C ILE A 335 -126.59 2.28 -39.97
N GLU A 336 -125.82 2.35 -38.88
CA GLU A 336 -126.34 2.86 -37.59
C GLU A 336 -126.77 4.34 -37.68
N SER A 337 -126.04 5.16 -38.44
CA SER A 337 -126.40 6.56 -38.66
C SER A 337 -127.77 6.71 -39.36
N LEU A 338 -128.08 5.83 -40.31
CA LEU A 338 -129.36 5.82 -41.02
C LEU A 338 -130.48 5.26 -40.15
N GLN A 339 -130.23 4.18 -39.40
CA GLN A 339 -131.20 3.60 -38.47
C GLN A 339 -131.62 4.59 -37.38
N SER A 340 -130.67 5.29 -36.73
CA SER A 340 -130.99 6.28 -35.69
C SER A 340 -131.85 7.45 -36.19
N ARG A 341 -131.68 7.84 -37.45
CA ARG A 341 -132.54 8.85 -38.12
C ARG A 341 -133.98 8.34 -38.32
N THR A 342 -134.14 7.09 -38.74
CA THR A 342 -135.45 6.46 -38.97
C THR A 342 -136.21 6.22 -37.65
N GLU A 343 -135.52 5.80 -36.59
CA GLU A 343 -136.16 5.45 -35.32
C GLU A 343 -136.71 6.68 -34.57
N ASN A 344 -136.06 7.83 -34.70
CA ASN A 344 -136.55 9.09 -34.14
C ASN A 344 -137.83 9.59 -34.85
N GLN A 345 -137.90 9.50 -36.19
CA GLN A 345 -139.12 9.87 -36.94
C GLN A 345 -140.31 8.96 -36.61
N LYS A 346 -140.07 7.68 -36.30
CA LYS A 346 -141.09 6.76 -35.77
C LYS A 346 -141.65 7.20 -34.41
N ARG A 347 -140.77 7.61 -33.49
CA ARG A 347 -141.13 7.94 -32.10
C ARG A 347 -142.04 9.17 -31.99
N GLU A 348 -141.87 10.16 -32.84
CA GLU A 348 -142.74 11.35 -32.85
C GLU A 348 -144.14 10.99 -33.39
N LEU A 349 -144.21 10.18 -34.45
CA LEU A 349 -145.48 9.73 -35.03
C LEU A 349 -146.31 8.88 -34.05
N GLN A 350 -145.67 8.06 -33.21
CA GLN A 350 -146.36 7.24 -32.21
C GLN A 350 -146.97 8.06 -31.07
N LYS A 351 -146.33 9.15 -30.62
CA LYS A 351 -146.89 10.02 -29.57
C LYS A 351 -148.21 10.67 -30.00
N ALA A 352 -148.24 11.22 -31.22
CA ALA A 352 -149.42 11.87 -31.79
C ALA A 352 -150.63 10.93 -32.00
N ILE A 353 -150.42 9.60 -31.98
CA ILE A 353 -151.48 8.59 -32.06
C ILE A 353 -151.96 8.21 -30.65
N HIS A 354 -151.05 8.03 -29.69
CA HIS A 354 -151.40 7.57 -28.34
C HIS A 354 -152.26 8.58 -27.56
N GLU A 355 -151.92 9.87 -27.65
CA GLU A 355 -152.67 10.96 -26.99
C GLU A 355 -154.12 11.09 -27.49
N LYS A 356 -154.39 10.64 -28.73
CA LYS A 356 -155.71 10.66 -29.35
C LYS A 356 -156.63 9.52 -28.87
N GLU A 357 -156.08 8.40 -28.41
CA GLU A 357 -156.87 7.21 -28.08
C GLU A 357 -157.15 7.03 -26.57
N GLU A 358 -156.30 7.54 -25.67
CA GLU A 358 -156.50 7.44 -24.22
C GLU A 358 -157.68 8.29 -23.71
N MET A 359 -157.75 9.57 -24.08
CA MET A 359 -158.73 10.51 -23.51
C MET A 359 -160.19 10.24 -23.96
N SER A 360 -160.39 9.47 -25.03
CA SER A 360 -161.74 9.05 -25.45
C SER A 360 -162.28 7.84 -24.68
N ARG A 361 -161.49 7.18 -23.81
CA ARG A 361 -161.86 5.89 -23.19
C ARG A 361 -162.05 5.92 -21.67
N LYS A 362 -161.54 6.93 -20.96
CA LYS A 362 -161.65 7.05 -19.49
C LYS A 362 -162.95 7.74 -19.01
N VAL A 363 -164.05 7.55 -19.76
CA VAL A 363 -165.37 8.19 -19.55
C VAL A 363 -166.38 7.28 -18.82
N ASN A 364 -166.05 6.02 -18.52
CA ASN A 364 -167.02 5.07 -17.95
C ASN A 364 -166.48 4.25 -16.74
N LYS A 365 -167.16 4.41 -15.59
CA LYS A 365 -167.10 3.65 -14.31
C LYS A 365 -165.90 3.99 -13.38
N LEU A 366 -166.02 4.87 -12.36
CA LEU A 366 -166.71 4.71 -11.04
C LEU A 366 -166.16 3.49 -10.24
N ASP A 367 -165.76 3.52 -8.95
CA ASP A 367 -165.91 4.45 -7.78
C ASP A 367 -164.77 4.17 -6.75
N VAL A 368 -164.45 4.90 -5.65
CA VAL A 368 -164.56 6.32 -5.18
C VAL A 368 -163.79 6.46 -3.81
N VAL A 369 -163.76 7.64 -3.15
CA VAL A 369 -163.03 8.06 -1.89
C VAL A 369 -161.48 8.01 -1.92
N ASP A 370 -160.71 8.85 -1.21
CA ASP A 370 -161.02 9.96 -0.27
C ASP A 370 -160.00 11.15 -0.38
N GLU A 371 -160.25 12.30 0.25
CA GLU A 371 -159.43 13.52 0.20
C GLU A 371 -158.63 13.79 1.50
N ASP A 372 -157.29 13.98 1.43
CA ASP A 372 -156.54 14.96 2.28
C ASP A 372 -155.00 15.04 2.04
N GLU A 373 -154.30 13.92 1.83
CA GLU A 373 -152.84 13.86 2.13
C GLU A 373 -151.88 14.66 1.21
N ILE A 374 -152.29 15.04 -0.01
CA ILE A 374 -151.36 15.47 -1.08
C ILE A 374 -150.78 16.88 -0.88
N SER A 375 -151.32 17.67 0.06
CA SER A 375 -150.75 18.98 0.45
C SER A 375 -149.35 18.88 1.08
N SER A 376 -149.01 17.72 1.68
CA SER A 376 -147.81 17.54 2.50
C SER A 376 -146.48 17.35 1.74
N LEU A 377 -146.53 16.93 0.47
CA LEU A 377 -145.34 16.44 -0.25
C LEU A 377 -144.56 17.51 -1.03
N SER A 378 -145.14 18.68 -1.27
CA SER A 378 -144.50 19.78 -2.03
C SER A 378 -143.32 20.38 -1.26
N ALA A 379 -143.53 20.77 0.00
CA ALA A 379 -142.55 21.44 0.85
C ALA A 379 -141.28 20.60 1.16
N ARG A 380 -141.37 19.27 1.03
CA ARG A 380 -140.25 18.35 1.31
C ARG A 380 -139.12 18.42 0.25
N ARG A 381 -139.39 18.98 -0.93
CA ARG A 381 -138.48 18.91 -2.09
C ARG A 381 -137.42 20.00 -2.14
N GLU A 382 -137.74 21.22 -1.72
CA GLU A 382 -136.84 22.38 -1.91
C GLU A 382 -135.69 22.40 -0.90
N ALA A 383 -135.96 22.13 0.39
CA ALA A 383 -134.95 22.12 1.44
C ALA A 383 -133.78 21.14 1.17
N LYS A 384 -134.04 20.04 0.46
CA LYS A 384 -133.04 19.03 0.07
C LYS A 384 -132.09 19.50 -1.04
N HIS A 385 -132.44 20.55 -1.79
CA HIS A 385 -131.66 20.99 -2.95
C HIS A 385 -130.55 21.99 -2.59
N GLU A 386 -130.76 22.80 -1.54
CA GLU A 386 -129.80 23.81 -1.06
C GLU A 386 -128.64 23.18 -0.26
N GLU A 387 -128.90 22.08 0.45
CA GLU A 387 -127.91 21.31 1.22
C GLU A 387 -126.79 20.74 0.33
N LYS A 388 -127.11 20.34 -0.91
CA LYS A 388 -126.14 19.78 -1.86
C LYS A 388 -125.11 20.82 -2.34
N SER A 389 -125.56 22.05 -2.65
CA SER A 389 -124.72 23.06 -3.31
C SER A 389 -123.51 23.47 -2.46
N LYS A 390 -123.68 23.53 -1.13
CA LYS A 390 -122.64 23.97 -0.19
C LYS A 390 -121.53 22.92 0.01
N VAL A 391 -121.81 21.65 -0.30
CA VAL A 391 -120.81 20.57 -0.22
C VAL A 391 -119.88 20.58 -1.45
N GLU A 392 -120.42 20.84 -2.64
CA GLU A 392 -119.65 20.80 -3.89
C GLU A 392 -118.59 21.93 -3.98
N GLU A 393 -118.88 23.15 -3.49
CA GLU A 393 -117.89 24.24 -3.43
C GLU A 393 -116.68 23.89 -2.54
N THR A 394 -116.89 23.23 -1.39
CA THR A 394 -115.79 22.86 -0.49
C THR A 394 -114.90 21.76 -1.05
N TYR A 395 -115.42 20.90 -1.93
CA TYR A 395 -114.68 19.80 -2.53
C TYR A 395 -113.65 20.29 -3.56
N ASP A 396 -114.03 21.20 -4.47
CA ASP A 396 -113.13 21.66 -5.52
C ASP A 396 -112.04 22.62 -4.99
N ALA A 397 -112.26 23.31 -3.86
CA ALA A 397 -111.23 24.13 -3.19
C ALA A 397 -110.03 23.28 -2.73
N ILE A 398 -110.29 22.23 -1.93
CA ILE A 398 -109.24 21.31 -1.40
C ILE A 398 -108.48 20.62 -2.53
N LYS A 399 -109.19 20.28 -3.61
CA LYS A 399 -108.65 19.65 -4.82
C LYS A 399 -107.73 20.58 -5.62
N PHE A 400 -107.86 21.90 -5.49
CA PHE A 400 -106.93 22.86 -6.08
C PHE A 400 -105.62 22.91 -5.28
N GLU A 401 -105.69 23.02 -3.95
CA GLU A 401 -104.51 23.04 -3.06
C GLU A 401 -103.64 21.79 -3.22
N MET A 402 -104.24 20.59 -3.20
CA MET A 402 -103.53 19.31 -3.37
C MET A 402 -102.73 19.24 -4.70
N ASN A 403 -103.25 19.83 -5.77
CA ASN A 403 -102.56 19.87 -7.07
C ASN A 403 -101.45 20.94 -7.12
N SER A 404 -101.47 21.94 -6.23
CA SER A 404 -100.42 22.94 -6.11
C SER A 404 -99.17 22.39 -5.41
N GLU A 405 -99.32 21.67 -4.30
CA GLU A 405 -98.19 21.05 -3.58
C GLU A 405 -97.49 19.98 -4.43
N LYS A 406 -98.26 19.15 -5.15
CA LYS A 406 -97.71 18.10 -6.02
C LYS A 406 -96.71 18.65 -7.05
N ARG A 407 -97.00 19.81 -7.63
CA ARG A 407 -96.10 20.49 -8.59
C ARG A 407 -94.84 21.06 -7.93
N GLN A 408 -94.92 21.50 -6.66
CA GLN A 408 -93.72 21.93 -5.93
C GLN A 408 -92.81 20.74 -5.58
N LEU A 409 -93.40 19.59 -5.27
CA LEU A 409 -92.68 18.35 -4.95
C LEU A 409 -91.90 17.80 -6.16
N GLU A 410 -92.55 17.75 -7.34
CA GLU A 410 -91.91 17.35 -8.62
C GLU A 410 -90.77 18.31 -9.03
N ALA A 411 -90.89 19.61 -8.75
CA ALA A 411 -89.84 20.60 -8.99
C ALA A 411 -88.63 20.40 -8.04
N CYS A 412 -88.87 20.11 -6.76
CA CYS A 412 -87.81 19.81 -5.79
C CYS A 412 -87.05 18.51 -6.13
N GLU A 413 -87.75 17.43 -6.49
CA GLU A 413 -87.11 16.18 -6.96
C GLU A 413 -86.18 16.41 -8.16
N SER A 414 -86.65 17.21 -9.14
CA SER A 414 -85.88 17.52 -10.34
C SER A 414 -84.58 18.28 -10.01
N SER A 415 -84.66 19.30 -9.15
CA SER A 415 -83.51 20.08 -8.69
C SER A 415 -82.51 19.24 -7.88
N TYR A 416 -83.00 18.39 -6.97
CA TYR A 416 -82.17 17.50 -6.16
C TYR A 416 -81.35 16.51 -7.03
N ARG A 417 -81.97 15.94 -8.07
CA ARG A 417 -81.29 15.03 -9.02
C ARG A 417 -80.24 15.74 -9.88
N GLU A 418 -80.38 17.04 -10.18
CA GLU A 418 -79.33 17.81 -10.87
C GLU A 418 -78.13 18.13 -9.96
N VAL A 419 -78.35 18.47 -8.69
CA VAL A 419 -77.24 18.76 -7.75
C VAL A 419 -76.42 17.49 -7.48
N LEU A 420 -77.09 16.33 -7.33
CA LEU A 420 -76.42 15.03 -7.22
C LEU A 420 -75.48 14.72 -8.40
N ARG A 421 -75.84 15.16 -9.62
CA ARG A 421 -74.98 15.00 -10.82
C ARG A 421 -73.78 15.95 -10.87
N LYS A 422 -73.73 17.00 -10.04
CA LYS A 422 -72.63 17.99 -10.02
C LYS A 422 -71.58 17.75 -8.93
N PHE A 423 -71.81 16.79 -8.02
CA PHE A 423 -70.88 16.41 -6.94
C PHE A 423 -70.08 15.12 -7.20
N GLN A 424 -70.14 14.54 -8.41
CA GLN A 424 -69.44 13.30 -8.79
C GLN A 424 -68.55 13.44 -10.04
N LYS A 425 -67.87 14.60 -10.17
CA LYS A 425 -66.78 14.84 -11.13
C LYS A 425 -65.73 15.77 -10.51
#